data_AF-A0A938WZ11-F1
#
_entry.id   AF-A0A938WZ11-F1
#
_cell.length_a   1.000
_cell.length_b   1.000
_cell.length_c   1.000
_cell.angle_alpha   90.00
_cell.angle_beta   90.00
_cell.angle_gamma   90.00
#
_symmetry.space_group_name_H-M   'P 1'
#
loop_
_entity.id
_entity.type
_entity.pdbx_description
1 polymer ?
#
loop_
_entity_poly.entity_id
_entity_poly.type
_entity_poly.pdbx_seq_one_letter_code
_entity_poly.pdbx_strand_id
1 'polypeptide(L)' 'MTEDLIKEVKHIQQCLINVDMEGEDWEEKMEAVHKLEDVATYLKDALGKGIEF' A
#
# COMPACT_ATOMS: atom_id res chain seq x y z
N MET A 1 -7.40 -12.67 7.90
CA MET A 1 -7.36 -11.34 8.55
C MET A 1 -6.17 -10.50 8.09
N THR A 2 -4.92 -10.77 8.50
CA THR A 2 -3.78 -9.94 8.08
C THR A 2 -3.43 -10.10 6.60
N GLU A 3 -3.57 -11.31 6.02
CA GLU A 3 -3.40 -11.53 4.58
C GLU A 3 -4.47 -10.83 3.74
N ASP A 4 -5.71 -10.77 4.23
CA ASP A 4 -6.82 -10.11 3.54
C ASP A 4 -6.60 -8.59 3.53
N LEU A 5 -6.12 -8.02 4.65
CA LEU A 5 -5.73 -6.63 4.73
C LEU A 5 -4.60 -6.28 3.73
N ILE A 6 -3.58 -7.14 3.59
CA ILE A 6 -2.51 -6.93 2.59
C ILE A 6 -3.08 -6.94 1.17
N LYS A 7 -4.03 -7.83 0.87
CA LYS A 7 -4.71 -7.87 -0.44
C LYS A 7 -5.51 -6.59 -0.68
N GLU A 8 -6.23 -6.10 0.31
CA GLU A 8 -7.00 -4.84 0.23
C GLU A 8 -6.09 -3.63 0.01
N VAL A 9 -4.97 -3.52 0.75
CA VAL A 9 -3.98 -2.44 0.57
C VAL A 9 -3.43 -2.43 -0.86
N LYS A 10 -3.05 -3.60 -1.39
CA LYS A 10 -2.59 -3.72 -2.79
C LYS A 10 -3.68 -3.39 -3.81
N HIS A 11 -4.93 -3.74 -3.51
CA HIS A 11 -6.05 -3.40 -4.38
C HIS A 11 -6.24 -1.88 -4.46
N ILE A 12 -6.24 -1.18 -3.31
CA ILE A 12 -6.35 0.29 -3.25
C ILE A 12 -5.19 0.95 -4.00
N GLN A 13 -3.97 0.45 -3.82
CA GLN A 13 -2.78 0.93 -4.54
C GLN A 13 -2.96 0.83 -6.06
N GLN A 14 -3.45 -0.30 -6.57
CA GLN A 14 -3.72 -0.48 -8.00
C GLN A 14 -4.83 0.45 -8.49
N CYS A 15 -5.88 0.66 -7.69
CA CYS A 15 -6.93 1.63 -8.01
C CYS A 15 -6.35 3.04 -8.16
N LEU A 16 -5.49 3.47 -7.25
CA LEU A 16 -4.83 4.79 -7.32
C LEU A 16 -3.93 4.90 -8.54
N ILE A 17 -3.10 3.89 -8.83
CA ILE A 17 -2.23 3.89 -10.03
C ILE A 17 -3.05 4.12 -11.31
N ASN A 18 -4.22 3.52 -11.39
CA ASN A 18 -5.11 3.59 -12.55
C ASN A 18 -5.82 4.93 -12.72
N VAL A 19 -5.76 5.84 -11.74
CA VAL A 19 -6.32 7.19 -11.87
C VAL A 19 -5.35 8.05 -12.68
N ASP A 20 -5.81 8.54 -13.82
CA ASP A 20 -5.02 9.44 -14.66
C ASP A 20 -4.93 10.81 -14.01
N MET A 21 -3.70 11.27 -13.76
CA MET A 21 -3.36 12.54 -13.11
C MET A 21 -2.05 13.04 -13.70
N GLU A 22 -1.83 14.35 -13.68
CA GLU A 22 -0.64 15.00 -14.22
C GLU A 22 -0.13 16.08 -13.27
N GLY A 23 1.13 16.49 -13.42
CA GLY A 23 1.72 17.56 -12.62
C GLY A 23 1.80 17.22 -11.12
N GLU A 24 1.52 18.21 -10.28
CA GLU A 24 1.58 18.10 -8.81
C GLU A 24 0.63 17.02 -8.26
N ASP A 25 -0.58 16.91 -8.80
CA ASP A 25 -1.56 15.88 -8.40
C ASP A 25 -1.02 14.46 -8.64
N TRP A 26 -0.25 14.26 -9.72
CA TRP A 26 0.39 12.98 -9.98
C TRP A 26 1.47 12.68 -8.94
N GLU A 27 2.27 13.68 -8.56
CA GLU A 27 3.32 13.52 -7.55
C GLU A 27 2.72 13.13 -6.19
N GLU A 28 1.67 13.83 -5.75
CA GLU A 28 0.94 13.50 -4.51
C GLU A 28 0.32 12.10 -4.56
N LYS A 29 -0.30 11.74 -5.68
CA LYS A 29 -0.85 10.40 -5.91
C LYS A 29 0.24 9.32 -5.77
N MET A 30 1.40 9.55 -6.39
CA MET A 30 2.52 8.60 -6.32
C MET A 30 3.09 8.49 -4.90
N GLU A 31 3.13 9.58 -4.14
CA GLU A 31 3.51 9.54 -2.72
C GLU A 31 2.53 8.67 -1.90
N ALA A 32 1.22 8.79 -2.14
CA ALA A 32 0.21 7.94 -1.51
C ALA A 32 0.38 6.46 -1.90
N VAL A 33 0.67 6.17 -3.18
CA VAL A 33 0.97 4.81 -3.68
C VAL A 33 2.19 4.21 -2.99
N HIS A 34 3.24 5.00 -2.75
CA HIS A 34 4.45 4.54 -2.04
C HIS A 34 4.18 4.25 -0.57
N LYS A 35 3.42 5.10 0.13
CA LYS A 35 3.03 4.86 1.53
C LYS A 35 2.23 3.55 1.69
N LEU A 36 1.36 3.23 0.72
CA LEU A 36 0.62 1.97 0.72
C LEU A 36 1.54 0.75 0.52
N GLU A 37 2.60 0.86 -0.28
CA GLU A 37 3.61 -0.20 -0.42
C GLU A 37 4.36 -0.44 0.89
N ASP A 38 4.72 0.63 1.61
CA ASP A 38 5.41 0.53 2.90
C ASP A 38 4.54 -0.18 3.93
N VAL A 39 3.25 0.15 3.99
CA VAL A 39 2.28 -0.53 4.86
C VAL A 39 2.16 -2.01 4.50
N ALA A 40 2.03 -2.34 3.21
CA ALA A 40 1.95 -3.74 2.77
C ALA A 40 3.22 -4.53 3.12
N THR A 41 4.40 -3.91 2.98
CA THR A 41 5.69 -4.50 3.35
C THR A 41 5.78 -4.73 4.85
N TYR A 42 5.42 -3.72 5.66
CA TYR A 42 5.39 -3.84 7.11
C TYR A 42 4.48 -4.98 7.59
N LEU A 43 3.26 -5.06 7.05
CA LEU A 43 2.31 -6.12 7.39
C LEU A 43 2.84 -7.51 7.01
N LYS A 44 3.51 -7.62 5.85
CA LYS A 44 4.13 -8.87 5.40
C LYS A 44 5.28 -9.29 6.32
N ASP A 45 6.12 -8.34 6.73
CA ASP A 45 7.24 -8.59 7.63
C ASP A 45 6.76 -8.98 9.04
N ALA A 46 5.70 -8.32 9.54
CA ALA A 46 5.07 -8.64 10.81
C ALA A 46 4.51 -10.07 10.82
N LEU A 47 3.91 -10.51 9.71
CA LEU A 47 3.45 -11.90 9.55
C LEU A 47 4.60 -12.91 9.56
N GLY A 48 5.74 -12.57 8.93
CA GLY A 48 6.90 -13.45 8.85
C GLY A 48 7.71 -13.56 10.13
N LYS A 49 7.67 -12.54 11.01
CA LYS A 49 8.46 -12.49 12.24
C LYS A 49 7.76 -13.05 13.47
N GLY A 50 6.47 -13.36 13.40
CA GLY A 50 5.67 -13.61 14.60
C GLY A 50 5.49 -12.29 15.35
N ILE A 51 4.27 -11.78 15.42
CA ILE A 51 4.00 -10.50 16.06
C ILE A 51 4.10 -10.71 17.57
N GLU A 52 5.27 -10.43 18.16
CA GLU A 52 5.40 -10.26 19.61
C GLU A 52 4.96 -8.84 19.96
N PHE A 53 3.87 -8.74 20.72
CA PHE A 53 3.38 -7.52 21.36
C PHE A 53 3.93 -7.40 22.78
#